data_AF-A0A2N3C603-F1
#
_entry.id   AF-A0A2N3C603-F1
#
_cell.length_a   1.000
_cell.length_b   1.000
_cell.length_c   1.000
_cell.angle_alpha   90.00
_cell.angle_beta   90.00
_cell.angle_gamma   90.00
#
_symmetry.space_group_name_H-M   'P 1'
#
loop_
_entity.id
_entity.type
_entity.pdbx_description
1 polymer ?
#
loop_
_entity_poly.entity_id
_entity_poly.type
_entity_poly.pdbx_seq_one_letter_code
_entity_poly.pdbx_strand_id
1 'polypeptide(L)' 'MVIALDYGMKGGKAEIKVRRALLYYALRRLGLDTDPAARKPKDQQIVLLNRDVILGRQAQAEEQ' A
#
# COMPACT_ATOMS: atom_id res chain seq x y z
N MET A 1 20.42 -1.88 -2.68
CA MET A 1 19.40 -0.95 -2.17
C MET A 1 18.73 -1.63 -0.99
N VAL A 2 18.83 -1.05 0.22
CA VAL A 2 18.41 -1.70 1.48
C VAL A 2 16.89 -1.92 1.52
N ILE A 3 16.11 -0.89 1.17
CA ILE A 3 14.62 -0.95 1.11
C ILE A 3 14.11 -2.07 0.20
N ALA A 4 14.77 -2.30 -0.95
CA ALA A 4 14.34 -3.36 -1.87
C ALA A 4 14.48 -4.76 -1.25
N LEU A 5 15.47 -4.96 -0.39
CA LEU A 5 15.68 -6.22 0.32
C LEU A 5 14.63 -6.38 1.45
N ASP A 6 14.34 -5.31 2.18
CA ASP A 6 13.38 -5.30 3.29
C ASP A 6 11.96 -5.69 2.85
N TYR A 7 11.60 -5.39 1.60
CA TYR A 7 10.29 -5.70 1.02
C TYR A 7 10.31 -6.86 0.01
N GLY A 8 11.45 -7.55 -0.14
CA GLY A 8 11.57 -8.66 -1.11
C GLY A 8 11.27 -8.24 -2.56
N MET A 9 11.63 -7.00 -2.91
CA MET A 9 11.29 -6.42 -4.21
C MET A 9 12.02 -7.13 -5.36
N LYS A 10 11.32 -7.30 -6.47
CA LYS A 10 11.89 -7.70 -7.76
C LYS A 10 11.65 -6.57 -8.77
N GLY A 11 12.72 -6.06 -9.37
CA GLY A 11 12.63 -4.93 -10.30
C GLY A 11 12.07 -3.64 -9.67
N GLY A 12 12.34 -3.39 -8.39
CA GLY A 12 11.86 -2.20 -7.67
C GLY A 12 10.39 -2.24 -7.27
N LYS A 13 9.73 -3.40 -7.37
CA LYS A 13 8.33 -3.60 -6.99
C LYS A 13 8.21 -4.79 -6.04
N ALA A 14 7.28 -4.69 -5.09
CA ALA A 14 6.87 -5.80 -4.23
C ALA A 14 5.38 -6.09 -4.45
N GLU A 15 5.02 -7.37 -4.45
CA GLU A 15 3.64 -7.83 -4.44
C GLU A 15 3.31 -8.40 -3.06
N ILE A 16 2.35 -7.77 -2.37
CA ILE A 16 1.92 -8.19 -1.03
C ILE A 16 0.52 -8.76 -1.13
N LYS A 17 0.39 -10.08 -0.92
CA LYS A 17 -0.91 -10.76 -0.87
C LYS A 17 -1.50 -10.64 0.54
N VAL A 18 -2.70 -10.07 0.64
CA VAL A 18 -3.42 -9.93 1.92
C VAL A 18 -4.83 -10.47 1.80
N ARG A 19 -5.38 -10.97 2.91
CA ARG A 19 -6.82 -11.30 3.00
C ARG A 19 -7.62 -10.01 2.88
N ARG A 20 -8.73 -10.03 2.12
CA ARG A 20 -9.58 -8.84 1.91
C ARG A 20 -10.00 -8.18 3.23
N ALA A 21 -10.36 -8.98 4.25
CA ALA A 21 -10.71 -8.49 5.59
C ALA A 21 -9.58 -7.74 6.31
N LEU A 22 -8.32 -7.98 5.94
CA LEU A 22 -7.15 -7.33 6.54
C LEU A 22 -6.59 -6.19 5.68
N LEU A 23 -7.19 -5.91 4.52
CA LEU A 23 -6.68 -4.92 3.57
C LEU A 23 -6.52 -3.54 4.22
N TYR A 24 -7.56 -3.08 4.91
CA TYR A 24 -7.53 -1.82 5.66
C TYR A 24 -6.34 -1.74 6.62
N TYR A 25 -6.14 -2.80 7.42
CA TYR A 25 -5.06 -2.83 8.41
C TYR A 25 -3.68 -2.90 7.75
N ALA A 26 -3.54 -3.65 6.65
CA ALA A 26 -2.30 -3.73 5.89
C ALA A 26 -1.91 -2.36 5.30
N LEU A 27 -2.87 -1.63 4.72
CA LEU A 27 -2.65 -0.30 4.19
C LEU A 27 -2.21 0.68 5.29
N ARG A 28 -2.92 0.68 6.43
CA ARG A 28 -2.56 1.54 7.58
C ARG A 28 -1.19 1.22 8.16
N ARG A 29 -0.88 -0.07 8.34
CA ARG A 29 0.41 -0.50 8.91
C ARG A 29 1.60 -0.17 8.02
N LEU A 30 1.41 -0.14 6.70
CA LEU A 30 2.43 0.24 5.72
C LEU A 30 2.41 1.74 5.39
N GLY A 31 1.47 2.51 5.94
CA GLY A 31 1.31 3.93 5.66
C GLY A 31 0.83 4.24 4.23
N LEU A 32 0.14 3.31 3.59
CA LEU A 32 -0.34 3.39 2.21
C LEU A 32 -1.79 3.87 2.09
N ASP A 33 -2.46 4.08 3.22
CA ASP A 33 -3.84 4.55 3.33
C ASP A 33 -3.98 6.07 3.08
N THR A 34 -2.90 6.84 3.22
CA THR A 34 -2.89 8.30 3.02
C THR A 34 -2.30 8.70 1.66
N ASP A 35 -2.71 9.84 1.10
CA ASP A 35 -2.12 10.40 -0.11
C ASP A 35 -0.58 10.51 0.04
N PRO A 36 0.24 9.95 -0.88
CA PRO A 36 1.69 10.11 -0.84
C PRO A 36 2.13 11.57 -0.84
N ALA A 37 1.37 12.47 -1.46
CA ALA A 37 1.69 13.90 -1.46
C ALA A 37 1.50 14.56 -0.09
N ALA A 38 0.76 13.93 0.82
CA ALA A 38 0.49 14.44 2.16
C ALA A 38 1.59 14.08 3.19
N ARG A 39 2.57 13.22 2.84
CA ARG A 39 3.68 12.84 3.73
C ARG A 39 5.00 13.41 3.25
N LYS A 40 5.93 13.64 4.18
CA LYS A 40 7.29 14.05 3.80
C LYS A 40 7.97 12.85 3.10
N PRO A 41 8.73 13.06 1.99
CA PRO A 41 9.38 11.97 1.26
C PRO A 41 10.27 11.06 2.13
N LYS A 42 10.87 11.61 3.20
CA LYS A 42 11.68 10.85 4.16
C LYS A 42 10.89 9.86 5.02
N ASP A 43 9.59 10.10 5.18
CA ASP A 43 8.69 9.28 6.01
C ASP A 43 7.94 8.24 5.16
N GLN A 44 8.21 8.19 3.84
CA GLN A 44 7.57 7.30 2.89
C GLN A 44 8.60 6.56 2.03
N GLN A 45 8.87 5.31 2.39
CA GLN A 45 9.83 4.46 1.67
C GLN A 45 9.21 3.70 0.49
N ILE A 46 7.89 3.52 0.49
CA ILE A 46 7.14 2.78 -0.53
C ILE A 46 5.83 3.48 -0.89
N VAL A 47 5.36 3.22 -2.11
CA VAL A 47 4.10 3.75 -2.66
C VAL A 47 3.21 2.62 -3.16
N LEU A 48 1.89 2.82 -3.09
CA LEU A 48 0.91 1.87 -3.62
C LEU A 48 0.67 2.14 -5.11
N LEU A 49 1.17 1.26 -5.99
CA LEU A 49 1.11 1.47 -7.44
C LEU A 49 -0.28 1.29 -8.04
N ASN A 50 -1.13 0.46 -7.43
CA ASN A 50 -2.48 0.14 -7.88
C ASN A 50 -3.56 0.75 -6.97
N ARG A 51 -3.29 1.96 -6.45
CA ARG A 51 -4.12 2.64 -5.46
C ARG A 51 -5.58 2.76 -5.88
N ASP A 52 -5.84 3.16 -7.13
CA ASP A 52 -7.20 3.35 -7.64
C ASP A 52 -8.02 2.06 -7.64
N VAL A 53 -7.36 0.95 -7.96
CA VAL A 53 -7.98 -0.39 -7.95
C VAL A 53 -8.30 -0.84 -6.52
N ILE A 54 -7.45 -0.50 -5.55
CA ILE A 54 -7.59 -0.96 -4.16
C ILE A 54 -8.57 -0.09 -3.38
N LEU A 55 -8.44 1.23 -3.46
CA LEU A 55 -9.32 2.17 -2.75
C LEU A 55 -10.71 2.25 -3.41
N GLY A 56 -10.79 2.19 -4.75
CA GLY A 56 -12.07 2.11 -5.46
C GLY A 56 -12.85 0.84 -5.12
N ARG A 57 -12.17 -0.29 -4.84
CA ARG A 57 -12.79 -1.53 -4.37
C ARG A 57 -13.20 -1.51 -2.91
N GLN A 58 -12.60 -0.67 -2.06
CA GLN A 58 -13.01 -0.53 -0.67
C GLN A 58 -14.37 0.16 -0.55
N ALA A 59 -14.60 1.24 -1.31
CA ALA A 59 -15.90 1.92 -1.33
C ALA A 59 -17.06 0.94 -1.66
N GLN A 60 -16.86 0.07 -2.64
CA GLN A 60 -17.86 -0.95 -3.03
C GLN A 60 -18.03 -2.09 -2.02
N ALA A 61 -17.06 -2.30 -1.11
CA ALA A 61 -17.12 -3.31 -0.08
C ALA A 61 -17.83 -2.83 1.19
N GLU A 62 -17.94 -1.51 1.38
CA GLU A 62 -18.60 -0.86 2.52
C GLU A 62 -20.11 -0.64 2.26
N GLU A 63 -20.58 -0.77 1.02
CA GLU A 63 -21.98 -0.59 0.59
C GLU A 63 -22.79 -1.91 0.47
N GLN A 64 -22.26 -3.05 0.96
CA GLN A 64 -22.94 -4.36 0.96
C GLN A 64 -23.24 -4.85 2.37
#